data_AF-R4PVS1-F1
#
_entry.id   AF-R4PVS1-F1
#
_cell.length_a   1.000
_cell.length_b   1.000
_cell.length_c   1.000
_cell.angle_alpha   90.00
_cell.angle_beta   90.00
_cell.angle_gamma   90.00
#
_symmetry.space_group_name_H-M   'P 1'
#
loop_
_entity.id
_entity.type
_entity.pdbx_description
1 polymer ?
#
loop_
_entity_poly.entity_id
_entity_poly.type
_entity_poly.pdbx_seq_one_letter_code
_entity_poly.pdbx_strand_id
1 'polypeptide(L)'
;MIYERAITPAATDTQKVGRDLTPNMRALRLTMRIAEQLLCHGVSAHDVVDSALDITETLCQRRVHIDINATSIMASQDRGIDREPLTLIRTVSMQNPNNLIVQEMQDLVRSIRGGLSLDSAEARFEKIIAVKPTYPSWLTMIGNASVTAGATMLFTNSWVVVVTTFLVGCLVDRDSLA
;
A
#
# COMPACT_ATOMS: atom_id res chain seq x y z
N MET A 1 22.35 -28.34 16.89
CA MET A 1 22.19 -27.46 15.70
C MET A 1 21.35 -26.27 16.16
N ILE A 2 21.93 -25.32 16.92
CA ILE A 2 22.48 -24.01 16.46
C ILE A 2 21.34 -23.21 15.78
N TYR A 3 20.70 -22.16 16.31
CA TYR A 3 21.12 -21.02 17.16
C TYR A 3 19.85 -20.39 17.80
N GLU A 4 19.61 -20.50 19.11
CA GLU A 4 18.58 -19.70 19.81
C GLU A 4 19.29 -18.78 20.79
N ARG A 5 19.87 -17.71 20.24
CA ARG A 5 20.42 -16.62 21.05
C ARG A 5 19.30 -15.62 21.24
N ALA A 6 18.70 -15.63 22.43
CA ALA A 6 17.84 -14.56 22.88
C ALA A 6 18.60 -13.23 22.71
N ILE A 7 18.10 -12.37 21.82
CA ILE A 7 18.60 -11.02 21.66
C ILE A 7 18.16 -10.28 22.93
N THR A 8 19.07 -10.16 23.90
CA THR A 8 18.89 -9.22 25.02
C THR A 8 18.70 -7.84 24.39
N PRO A 9 17.59 -7.12 24.65
CA PRO A 9 17.42 -5.78 24.11
C PRO A 9 18.53 -4.92 24.69
N ALA A 10 19.54 -4.60 23.86
CA ALA A 10 20.47 -3.54 24.17
C ALA A 10 19.61 -2.29 24.41
N ALA A 11 19.86 -1.59 25.52
CA ALA A 11 19.24 -0.31 25.81
C ALA A 11 19.50 0.60 24.62
N THR A 12 18.53 0.65 23.71
CA THR A 12 18.64 1.42 22.49
C THR A 12 18.39 2.83 22.97
N ASP A 13 19.49 3.59 23.09
CA ASP A 13 19.45 5.03 23.16
C ASP A 13 18.47 5.47 22.08
N THR A 14 17.27 5.85 22.53
CA THR A 14 16.17 6.23 21.65
C THR A 14 16.48 7.65 21.21
N GLN A 15 17.60 7.78 20.49
CA GLN A 15 17.96 8.98 19.80
C GLN A 15 16.80 9.23 18.85
N LYS A 16 15.96 10.21 19.19
CA LYS A 16 14.88 10.66 18.32
C LYS A 16 15.54 11.16 17.03
N VAL A 17 15.72 10.27 16.05
CA VAL A 17 16.18 10.54 14.68
C VAL A 17 15.06 11.27 13.93
N GLY A 18 14.61 12.38 14.49
CA GLY A 18 13.31 12.97 14.20
C GLY A 18 13.35 14.47 13.97
N ARG A 19 14.53 15.09 13.77
CA ARG A 19 14.53 16.54 13.49
C ARG A 19 15.42 17.06 12.37
N ASP A 20 16.42 16.31 11.89
CA ASP A 20 17.18 16.69 10.68
C ASP A 20 17.59 15.45 9.85
N LEU A 21 16.59 14.66 9.42
CA LEU A 21 16.85 13.65 8.38
C LEU A 21 17.18 14.38 7.08
N THR A 22 18.30 14.01 6.44
CA THR A 22 18.63 14.55 5.11
C THR A 22 17.45 14.37 4.15
N PRO A 23 17.19 15.30 3.22
CA PRO A 23 16.07 15.20 2.28
C PRO A 23 16.03 13.86 1.53
N ASN A 24 17.20 13.32 1.18
CA ASN A 24 17.31 12.03 0.51
C ASN A 24 16.88 10.84 1.39
N MET A 25 17.17 10.87 2.70
CA MET A 25 16.69 9.85 3.64
C MET A 25 15.17 9.93 3.87
N ARG A 26 14.62 11.14 3.86
CA ARG A 26 13.17 11.37 3.91
C ARG A 26 12.49 10.80 2.68
N ALA A 27 12.98 11.12 1.49
CA ALA A 27 12.50 10.56 0.23
C ALA A 27 12.55 9.03 0.19
N LEU A 28 13.66 8.43 0.63
CA LEU A 28 13.79 6.97 0.66
C LEU A 28 12.82 6.33 1.67
N ARG A 29 12.62 6.93 2.85
CA ARG A 29 11.63 6.45 3.83
C ARG A 29 10.19 6.58 3.32
N LEU A 30 9.86 7.68 2.65
CA LEU A 30 8.56 7.88 2.01
C LEU A 30 8.32 6.79 0.96
N THR A 31 9.30 6.56 0.09
CA THR A 31 9.26 5.49 -0.93
C THR A 31 8.97 4.14 -0.28
N MET A 32 9.73 3.76 0.75
CA MET A 32 9.54 2.50 1.47
C MET A 32 8.16 2.37 2.13
N ARG A 33 7.58 3.47 2.62
CA ARG A 33 6.22 3.49 3.19
C ARG A 33 5.16 3.35 2.11
N ILE A 34 5.30 4.01 0.97
CA ILE A 34 4.37 3.87 -0.16
C ILE A 34 4.43 2.43 -0.70
N ALA A 35 5.63 1.91 -0.91
CA ALA A 35 5.83 0.54 -1.36
C ALA A 35 5.22 -0.50 -0.39
N GLU A 36 5.42 -0.29 0.92
CA GLU A 36 4.76 -1.11 1.95
C GLU A 36 3.24 -1.05 1.83
N GLN A 37 2.64 0.14 1.71
CA GLN A 37 1.17 0.26 1.62
C GLN A 37 0.61 -0.42 0.37
N LEU A 38 1.25 -0.23 -0.79
CA LEU A 38 0.84 -0.88 -2.04
C LEU A 38 0.93 -2.42 -1.91
N LEU A 39 2.05 -2.93 -1.38
CA LEU A 39 2.24 -4.37 -1.20
C LEU A 39 1.28 -4.97 -0.16
N CYS A 40 1.03 -4.26 0.96
CA CYS A 40 0.08 -4.68 1.99
C CYS A 40 -1.35 -4.87 1.44
N HIS A 41 -1.74 -4.07 0.45
CA HIS A 41 -3.07 -4.13 -0.18
C HIS A 41 -3.12 -4.98 -1.45
N GLY A 42 -2.07 -5.78 -1.72
CA GLY A 42 -2.10 -6.81 -2.76
C GLY A 42 -1.67 -6.36 -4.16
N VAL A 43 -1.01 -5.21 -4.29
CA VAL A 43 -0.39 -4.81 -5.57
C VAL A 43 0.77 -5.74 -5.89
N SER A 44 0.96 -6.06 -7.18
CA SER A 44 2.02 -6.98 -7.61
C SER A 44 3.40 -6.43 -7.27
N ALA A 45 4.34 -7.30 -6.86
CA ALA A 45 5.69 -6.86 -6.49
C ALA A 45 6.38 -6.09 -7.62
N HIS A 46 6.17 -6.51 -8.88
CA HIS A 46 6.68 -5.81 -10.05
C HIS A 46 6.19 -4.36 -10.12
N ASP A 47 4.88 -4.13 -9.98
CA ASP A 47 4.31 -2.78 -10.08
C ASP A 47 4.68 -1.91 -8.87
N VAL A 48 4.90 -2.53 -7.70
CA VAL A 48 5.42 -1.84 -6.52
C VAL A 48 6.86 -1.38 -6.74
N VAL A 49 7.71 -2.24 -7.32
CA VAL A 49 9.10 -1.87 -7.68
C VAL A 49 9.11 -0.73 -8.69
N ASP A 50 8.28 -0.81 -9.74
CA ASP A 50 8.16 0.24 -10.76
C ASP A 50 7.75 1.59 -10.15
N SER A 51 6.71 1.57 -9.31
CA SER A 51 6.25 2.76 -8.58
C SER A 51 7.32 3.33 -7.63
N ALA A 52 8.07 2.46 -6.96
CA ALA A 52 9.11 2.87 -6.03
C ALA A 52 10.32 3.47 -6.78
N LEU A 53 10.67 2.92 -7.95
CA LEU A 53 11.68 3.49 -8.83
C LEU A 53 11.24 4.85 -9.35
N ASP A 54 10.00 5.01 -9.84
CA ASP A 54 9.43 6.29 -10.27
C ASP A 54 9.55 7.39 -9.19
N ILE A 55 9.26 7.04 -7.93
CA ILE A 55 9.43 7.98 -6.80
C ILE A 55 10.91 8.33 -6.60
N THR A 56 11.79 7.33 -6.55
CA THR A 56 13.21 7.57 -6.25
C THR A 56 13.94 8.29 -7.37
N GLU A 57 13.59 8.06 -8.64
CA GLU A 57 14.16 8.81 -9.77
C GLU A 57 13.76 10.29 -9.74
N THR A 58 12.61 10.61 -9.14
CA THR A 58 12.13 12.00 -9.00
C THR A 58 12.65 12.68 -7.73
N LEU A 59 12.66 12.00 -6.58
CA LEU A 59 12.91 12.61 -5.26
C LEU A 59 14.32 12.35 -4.70
N CYS A 60 15.02 11.30 -5.15
CA CYS A 60 16.35 10.96 -4.65
C CYS A 60 17.45 11.52 -5.57
N GLN A 61 18.61 11.78 -4.99
CA GLN A 61 19.75 12.35 -5.73
C GLN A 61 20.53 11.30 -6.54
N ARG A 62 20.34 10.01 -6.23
CA ARG A 62 21.07 8.88 -6.80
C ARG A 62 20.16 7.69 -6.96
N ARG A 63 20.51 6.81 -7.91
CA ARG A 63 19.80 5.55 -8.16
C ARG A 63 19.74 4.72 -6.88
N VAL A 64 18.55 4.21 -6.61
CA VAL A 64 18.24 3.30 -5.51
C VAL A 64 17.98 1.93 -6.11
N HIS A 65 18.60 0.90 -5.57
CA HIS A 65 18.26 -0.48 -5.87
C HIS A 65 17.13 -0.92 -4.94
N ILE A 66 16.03 -1.40 -5.50
CA ILE A 66 14.86 -1.86 -4.75
C ILE A 66 14.60 -3.32 -5.11
N ASP A 67 14.47 -4.15 -4.09
CA ASP A 67 14.16 -5.57 -4.20
C ASP A 67 12.99 -5.92 -3.28
N ILE A 68 12.11 -6.79 -3.77
CA ILE A 68 10.98 -7.32 -3.01
C ILE A 68 11.08 -8.84 -3.04
N ASN A 69 11.28 -9.43 -1.88
CA ASN A 69 11.33 -10.87 -1.71
C ASN A 69 10.30 -11.31 -0.68
N ALA A 70 9.31 -12.09 -1.13
CA ALA A 70 8.15 -12.49 -0.34
C ALA A 70 7.46 -11.27 0.31
N THR A 71 7.57 -11.14 1.63
CA THR A 71 7.01 -10.04 2.41
C THR A 71 8.08 -9.08 2.93
N SER A 72 9.26 -9.06 2.32
CA SER A 72 10.35 -8.15 2.68
C SER A 72 10.63 -7.20 1.51
N ILE A 73 10.70 -5.91 1.82
CA ILE A 73 11.11 -4.85 0.91
C ILE A 73 12.50 -4.39 1.35
N MET A 74 13.43 -4.34 0.40
CA MET A 74 14.78 -3.85 0.60
C MET A 74 15.05 -2.71 -0.37
N ALA A 75 15.58 -1.60 0.14
CA ALA A 75 16.07 -0.50 -0.69
C ALA A 75 17.49 -0.15 -0.28
N SER A 76 18.41 -0.15 -1.24
CA SER A 76 19.81 0.18 -1.03
C SER A 76 20.25 1.30 -1.98
N GLN A 77 20.93 2.30 -1.45
CA GLN A 77 21.44 3.42 -2.22
C GLN A 77 22.93 3.60 -1.94
N ASP A 78 23.73 3.59 -3.02
CA ASP A 78 25.15 3.89 -2.95
C ASP A 78 25.38 5.40 -2.71
N ARG A 79 26.19 5.71 -1.69
CA ARG A 79 26.54 7.08 -1.30
C ARG A 79 27.96 7.47 -1.73
N GLY A 80 28.57 6.66 -2.60
CA GLY A 80 29.87 6.90 -3.20
C GLY A 80 30.99 6.43 -2.27
N ILE A 81 32.21 6.82 -2.60
CA ILE A 81 33.41 6.30 -1.92
C ILE A 81 33.52 6.84 -0.49
N ASP A 82 33.02 8.06 -0.24
CA ASP A 82 33.20 8.76 1.04
C ASP A 82 32.19 8.37 2.12
N ARG A 83 31.15 7.58 1.79
CA ARG A 83 30.07 7.25 2.72
C ARG A 83 29.54 5.85 2.49
N GLU A 84 29.30 5.14 3.58
CA GLU A 84 28.67 3.81 3.57
C GLU A 84 27.29 3.85 2.88
N PRO A 85 26.93 2.78 2.14
CA PRO A 85 25.64 2.68 1.47
C PRO A 85 24.50 2.70 2.47
N LEU A 86 23.41 3.33 2.07
CA LEU A 86 22.22 3.39 2.89
C LEU A 86 21.27 2.27 2.49
N THR A 87 21.05 1.33 3.41
CA THR A 87 20.15 0.19 3.19
C THR A 87 19.00 0.23 4.19
N LEU A 88 17.77 0.22 3.69
CA LEU A 88 16.54 0.08 4.46
C LEU A 88 15.90 -1.26 4.16
N ILE A 89 15.48 -1.98 5.19
CA ILE A 89 14.72 -3.22 5.06
C ILE A 89 13.44 -3.07 5.88
N ARG A 90 12.33 -3.54 5.32
CA ARG A 90 11.03 -3.54 5.99
C ARG A 90 10.26 -4.79 5.66
N THR A 91 9.72 -5.43 6.69
CA THR A 91 8.79 -6.55 6.55
C THR A 91 7.38 -6.00 6.46
N VAL A 92 6.61 -6.51 5.50
CA VAL A 92 5.19 -6.17 5.31
C VAL A 92 4.31 -7.27 5.88
N SER A 93 3.11 -6.89 6.32
CA SER A 93 2.05 -7.82 6.67
C SER A 93 0.87 -7.58 5.74
N MET A 94 0.34 -8.63 5.15
CA MET A 94 -0.82 -8.53 4.26
C MET A 94 -2.03 -8.00 5.04
N GLN A 95 -2.75 -7.07 4.41
CA GLN A 95 -4.00 -6.51 4.91
C GLN A 95 -5.14 -6.84 3.94
N ASN A 96 -6.37 -6.59 4.37
CA ASN A 96 -7.51 -6.70 3.45
C ASN A 96 -7.28 -5.75 2.25
N PRO A 97 -7.50 -6.23 1.01
CA PRO A 97 -7.35 -5.40 -0.18
C PRO A 97 -8.22 -4.16 -0.09
N ASN A 98 -7.61 -3.00 -0.34
CA ASN A 98 -8.32 -1.73 -0.34
C ASN A 98 -7.94 -0.94 -1.59
N ASN A 99 -8.75 -1.11 -2.62
CA ASN A 99 -8.48 -0.51 -3.93
C ASN A 99 -8.54 1.02 -3.92
N LEU A 100 -9.26 1.63 -2.96
CA LEU A 100 -9.27 3.09 -2.82
C LEU A 100 -7.91 3.61 -2.37
N ILE A 101 -7.29 2.95 -1.37
CA ILE A 101 -5.94 3.30 -0.93
C ILE A 101 -4.94 3.07 -2.07
N VAL A 102 -5.06 1.95 -2.79
CA VAL A 102 -4.18 1.66 -3.94
C VAL A 102 -4.29 2.75 -5.01
N GLN A 103 -5.52 3.16 -5.37
CA GLN A 103 -5.75 4.23 -6.35
C GLN A 103 -5.15 5.56 -5.91
N GLU A 104 -5.41 5.98 -4.67
CA GLU A 104 -4.86 7.23 -4.12
C GLU A 104 -3.33 7.21 -4.04
N MET A 105 -2.73 6.06 -3.73
CA MET A 105 -1.28 5.88 -3.73
C MET A 105 -0.68 5.95 -5.13
N GLN A 106 -1.31 5.32 -6.13
CA GLN A 106 -0.88 5.41 -7.53
C GLN A 106 -1.01 6.84 -8.07
N ASP A 107 -2.06 7.58 -7.69
CA ASP A 107 -2.23 8.98 -8.04
C ASP A 107 -1.20 9.88 -7.35
N LEU A 108 -0.81 9.55 -6.11
CA LEU A 108 0.32 10.20 -5.44
C LEU A 108 1.63 9.95 -6.18
N VAL A 109 1.94 8.71 -6.56
CA VAL A 109 3.13 8.36 -7.37
C VAL A 109 3.15 9.15 -8.68
N ARG A 110 2.02 9.18 -9.40
CA ARG A 110 1.88 9.95 -10.65
C ARG A 110 2.11 11.45 -10.41
N SER A 111 1.64 11.99 -9.30
CA SER A 111 1.86 13.40 -8.94
C SER A 111 3.33 13.69 -8.62
N ILE A 112 4.01 12.78 -7.91
CA ILE A 112 5.46 12.85 -7.65
C ILE A 112 6.23 12.89 -8.97
N ARG A 113 5.94 11.95 -9.88
CA ARG A 113 6.52 11.93 -11.23
C ARG A 113 6.25 13.23 -12.02
N GLY A 114 5.12 13.89 -11.76
CA GLY A 114 4.78 15.21 -12.29
C GLY A 114 5.49 16.40 -11.64
N GLY A 115 6.40 16.18 -10.68
CA GLY A 115 7.19 17.23 -10.02
C GLY A 115 6.66 17.68 -8.66
N LEU A 116 5.82 16.89 -7.99
CA LEU A 116 5.36 17.20 -6.63
C LEU A 116 6.56 17.23 -5.65
N SER A 117 6.67 18.29 -4.85
CA SER A 117 7.76 18.42 -3.88
C SER A 117 7.67 17.37 -2.76
N LEU A 118 8.81 17.02 -2.17
CA LEU A 118 8.91 16.04 -1.09
C LEU A 118 7.98 16.36 0.09
N ASP A 119 7.95 17.62 0.55
CA ASP A 119 7.09 18.03 1.66
C ASP A 119 5.60 17.84 1.34
N SER A 120 5.20 18.16 0.10
CA SER A 120 3.82 17.99 -0.37
C SER A 120 3.46 16.51 -0.51
N ALA A 121 4.41 15.69 -0.96
CA ALA A 121 4.24 14.25 -1.12
C ALA A 121 4.08 13.56 0.25
N GLU A 122 4.91 13.91 1.24
CA GLU A 122 4.77 13.43 2.62
C GLU A 122 3.42 13.84 3.23
N ALA A 123 3.02 15.12 3.07
CA ALA A 123 1.75 15.61 3.57
C ALA A 123 0.55 14.91 2.92
N ARG A 124 0.60 14.63 1.61
CA ARG A 124 -0.45 13.91 0.90
C ARG A 124 -0.48 12.44 1.30
N PHE A 125 0.67 11.80 1.46
CA PHE A 125 0.76 10.43 1.96
C PHE A 125 0.09 10.28 3.34
N GLU A 126 0.42 11.17 4.28
CA GLU A 126 -0.17 11.17 5.63
C GLU A 126 -1.69 11.37 5.59
N LYS A 127 -2.20 12.19 4.68
CA LYS A 127 -3.65 12.33 4.46
C LYS A 127 -4.29 11.03 3.97
N ILE A 128 -3.67 10.33 3.02
CA ILE A 128 -4.24 9.08 2.48
C ILE A 128 -4.34 8.01 3.57
N ILE A 129 -3.27 7.82 4.37
CA ILE A 129 -3.28 6.80 5.43
C ILE A 129 -4.18 7.17 6.62
N ALA A 130 -4.46 8.47 6.82
CA ALA A 130 -5.37 8.93 7.87
C ALA A 130 -6.85 8.68 7.55
N VAL A 131 -7.19 8.51 6.26
CA VAL A 131 -8.58 8.27 5.84
C VAL A 131 -8.96 6.83 6.16
N LYS A 132 -9.93 6.68 7.08
CA LYS A 132 -10.61 5.40 7.29
C LYS A 132 -11.79 5.30 6.30
N PRO A 133 -11.74 4.44 5.28
CA PRO A 133 -12.89 4.25 4.40
C PRO A 133 -14.04 3.68 5.23
N THR A 134 -15.12 4.45 5.32
CA THR A 134 -16.32 4.05 6.06
C THR A 134 -17.47 4.05 5.08
N TYR A 135 -17.55 3.00 4.27
CA TYR A 135 -18.78 2.72 3.54
C TYR A 135 -19.71 1.94 4.48
N PRO A 136 -20.98 2.34 4.60
CA PRO A 136 -21.90 1.56 5.39
C PRO A 136 -22.11 0.21 4.70
N SER A 137 -22.00 -0.87 5.47
CA SER A 137 -22.02 -2.25 4.96
C SER A 137 -23.30 -2.62 4.19
N TRP A 138 -24.42 -1.94 4.47
CA TRP A 138 -25.65 -2.13 3.71
C TRP A 138 -25.53 -1.67 2.26
N LEU A 139 -24.70 -0.65 1.99
CA LEU A 139 -24.53 -0.11 0.64
C LEU A 139 -23.65 -1.00 -0.22
N THR A 140 -22.59 -1.58 0.36
CA THR A 140 -21.76 -2.58 -0.33
C THR A 140 -22.57 -3.83 -0.65
N MET A 141 -23.41 -4.27 0.29
CA MET A 141 -24.33 -5.41 0.11
C MET A 141 -25.31 -5.19 -1.06
N ILE A 142 -25.97 -4.03 -1.10
CA ILE A 142 -26.90 -3.72 -2.20
C ILE A 142 -26.13 -3.64 -3.54
N GLY A 143 -24.93 -3.05 -3.57
CA GLY A 143 -24.10 -2.99 -4.76
C GLY A 143 -23.77 -4.37 -5.31
N ASN A 144 -23.24 -5.26 -4.46
CA ASN A 144 -22.87 -6.61 -4.83
C ASN A 144 -24.09 -7.43 -5.31
N ALA A 145 -25.21 -7.35 -4.59
CA ALA A 145 -26.44 -8.05 -4.96
C ALA A 145 -27.04 -7.55 -6.28
N SER A 146 -26.91 -6.25 -6.58
CA SER A 146 -27.41 -5.64 -7.81
C SER A 146 -26.68 -6.16 -9.05
N VAL A 147 -25.37 -6.42 -8.97
CA VAL A 147 -24.60 -6.99 -10.10
C VAL A 147 -25.14 -8.36 -10.48
N THR A 148 -25.39 -9.23 -9.50
CA THR A 148 -25.93 -10.58 -9.73
C THR A 148 -27.36 -10.54 -10.27
N ALA A 149 -28.19 -9.64 -9.75
CA ALA A 149 -29.56 -9.43 -10.22
C ALA A 149 -29.59 -8.93 -11.68
N GLY A 150 -28.73 -7.94 -12.01
CA GLY A 150 -28.58 -7.42 -13.36
C GLY A 150 -28.10 -8.49 -14.35
N ALA A 151 -27.11 -9.30 -13.97
CA ALA A 151 -26.66 -10.42 -14.80
C ALA A 151 -27.78 -11.44 -15.07
N THR A 152 -28.61 -11.75 -14.07
CA THR A 152 -29.75 -12.67 -14.21
C THR A 152 -30.81 -12.13 -15.18
N MET A 153 -31.06 -10.82 -15.15
CA MET A 153 -32.04 -10.16 -16.01
C MET A 153 -31.68 -10.29 -17.51
N LEU A 154 -30.40 -10.46 -17.85
CA LEU A 154 -29.97 -10.68 -19.25
C LEU A 154 -30.41 -12.04 -19.80
N PHE A 155 -30.58 -13.05 -18.93
CA PHE A 155 -30.93 -14.43 -19.32
C PHE A 155 -32.41 -14.74 -19.11
N THR A 156 -33.17 -13.83 -18.49
CA THR A 156 -34.55 -14.11 -18.06
C THR A 156 -35.36 -12.83 -17.95
N ASN A 157 -36.59 -12.85 -18.48
CA ASN A 157 -37.56 -11.76 -18.35
C ASN A 157 -38.48 -11.91 -17.13
N SER A 158 -38.29 -12.97 -16.32
CA SER A 158 -39.08 -13.22 -15.12
C SER A 158 -38.56 -12.38 -13.95
N TRP A 159 -39.39 -11.42 -13.53
CA TRP A 159 -39.07 -10.55 -12.39
C TRP A 159 -38.91 -11.31 -11.08
N VAL A 160 -39.58 -12.46 -10.94
CA VAL A 160 -39.47 -13.32 -9.75
C VAL A 160 -38.04 -13.81 -9.60
N VAL A 161 -37.44 -14.30 -10.67
CA VAL A 161 -36.07 -14.85 -10.65
C VAL A 161 -35.06 -13.74 -10.34
N VAL A 162 -35.23 -12.54 -10.90
CA VAL A 162 -34.37 -11.38 -10.63
C VAL A 162 -34.41 -10.99 -9.14
N VAL A 163 -35.60 -10.90 -8.54
CA VAL A 163 -35.77 -10.56 -7.12
C VAL A 163 -35.22 -11.67 -6.22
N THR A 164 -35.45 -12.94 -6.55
CA THR A 164 -34.89 -14.06 -5.80
C THR A 164 -33.37 -14.04 -5.82
N THR A 165 -32.75 -13.84 -6.99
CA THR A 165 -31.28 -13.75 -7.08
C THR A 165 -30.72 -12.56 -6.30
N PHE A 166 -31.41 -11.42 -6.31
CA PHE A 166 -31.02 -10.26 -5.50
C PHE A 166 -31.02 -10.58 -4.00
N LEU A 167 -32.08 -11.22 -3.50
CA LEU A 167 -32.18 -11.60 -2.08
C LEU A 167 -31.10 -12.61 -1.68
N VAL A 168 -30.81 -13.59 -2.55
CA VAL A 168 -29.70 -14.53 -2.34
C VAL A 168 -28.37 -13.78 -2.28
N GLY A 169 -28.13 -12.83 -3.18
CA GLY A 169 -26.92 -11.99 -3.18
C GLY A 169 -26.75 -11.20 -1.87
N CYS A 170 -27.83 -10.59 -1.36
CA CYS A 170 -27.81 -9.90 -0.08
C CYS A 170 -27.50 -10.84 1.10
N LEU A 171 -28.01 -12.08 1.07
CA LEU A 171 -27.77 -13.07 2.12
C LEU A 171 -26.31 -13.51 2.16
N VAL A 172 -25.70 -13.79 1.00
CA VAL A 172 -24.29 -14.20 0.89
C VAL A 172 -23.34 -13.11 1.38
N ASP A 173 -23.61 -11.86 1.02
CA ASP A 173 -22.74 -10.74 1.42
C ASP A 173 -22.87 -10.43 2.93
N ARG A 174 -24.06 -10.67 3.52
CA ARG A 174 -24.26 -10.56 4.97
C ARG A 174 -23.38 -11.54 5.74
N ASP A 175 -23.25 -12.79 5.28
CA ASP A 175 -22.39 -13.80 5.92
C ASP A 175 -20.90 -13.46 5.78
N SER A 176 -20.53 -12.68 4.76
CA SER A 176 -19.16 -12.20 4.57
C SER A 176 -18.80 -11.02 5.50
N LEU A 177 -19.80 -10.40 6.12
CA LEU A 177 -19.68 -9.24 7.01
C LEU A 177 -19.87 -9.57 8.50
N ALA A 178 -20.22 -10.82 8.83
CA ALA A 178 -20.44 -11.34 10.19
C ALA A 178 -19.20 -12.07 10.75
#